data_AF-A0AAW2JN15-F1
#
_entry.id   AF-A0AAW2JN15-F1
#
_cell.length_a   1.000
_cell.length_b   1.000
_cell.length_c   1.000
_cell.angle_alpha   90.00
_cell.angle_beta   90.00
_cell.angle_gamma   90.00
#
_symmetry.space_group_name_H-M   'P 1'
#
loop_
_entity.id
_entity.type
_entity.pdbx_description
1 polymer ?
#
loop_
_entity_poly.entity_id
_entity_poly.type
_entity_poly.pdbx_seq_one_letter_code
_entity_poly.pdbx_strand_id
1 'polypeptide(L)'
;MGEYFRDNGMHALIIYDDLSKQAVAYRQMSLLLRRPPGREAFPGDVFYLHSRLLERAAKRSDQTGAGSLTALPVIETQAGDVSAYIPTNVISLLMDKSVWKQSSFIAELDLLLTSDYLSVASGLPLS
;
A
#
# COMPACT_ATOMS: atom_id res chain seq x y z
N MET A 1 -9.49 10.88 -12.25
CA MET A 1 -8.73 11.04 -13.51
C MET A 1 -8.43 9.69 -14.15
N GLY A 2 -7.68 8.78 -13.51
CA GLY A 2 -7.40 7.45 -14.10
C GLY A 2 -8.62 6.57 -14.38
N GLU A 3 -9.69 6.70 -13.58
CA GLU A 3 -10.95 5.99 -13.85
C GLU A 3 -11.61 6.37 -15.17
N TYR A 4 -11.42 7.61 -15.63
CA TYR A 4 -11.96 8.04 -16.93
C TYR A 4 -11.31 7.23 -18.07
N PHE A 5 -10.00 6.98 -17.99
CA PHE A 5 -9.29 6.16 -18.97
C PHE A 5 -9.72 4.70 -18.87
N ARG A 6 -9.85 4.16 -17.64
CA ARG A 6 -10.35 2.80 -17.39
C ARG A 6 -11.74 2.58 -17.98
N ASP A 7 -12.67 3.50 -17.73
CA ASP A 7 -14.07 3.34 -18.13
C ASP A 7 -14.30 3.66 -19.62
N ASN A 8 -13.32 4.27 -20.29
CA ASN A 8 -13.27 4.44 -21.76
C ASN A 8 -12.46 3.34 -22.48
N GLY A 9 -12.13 2.25 -21.79
CA GLY A 9 -11.42 1.10 -22.38
C GLY A 9 -9.93 1.31 -22.62
N MET A 10 -9.34 2.35 -22.02
CA MET A 10 -7.90 2.59 -22.04
C MET A 10 -7.23 2.08 -20.77
N HIS A 11 -5.91 1.89 -20.85
CA HIS A 11 -5.07 1.50 -19.72
C HIS A 11 -4.46 2.75 -19.09
N ALA A 12 -4.56 2.87 -17.77
CA ALA A 12 -3.96 3.95 -17.00
C ALA A 12 -3.12 3.41 -15.83
N LEU A 13 -2.01 4.09 -15.57
CA LEU A 13 -1.15 3.87 -14.42
C LEU A 13 -1.26 5.07 -13.47
N ILE A 14 -1.48 4.80 -12.19
CA ILE A 14 -1.43 5.80 -11.12
C ILE A 14 -0.29 5.43 -10.18
N ILE A 15 0.56 6.40 -9.88
CA ILE A 15 1.61 6.28 -8.87
C ILE A 15 1.22 7.18 -7.69
N TYR A 16 1.26 6.63 -6.48
CA TYR A 16 1.03 7.40 -5.26
C TYR A 16 2.36 7.59 -4.52
N ASP A 17 2.97 8.76 -4.68
CA ASP A 17 4.25 9.12 -4.07
C ASP A 17 4.06 10.30 -3.07
N ASP A 18 3.90 10.06 -1.77
CA ASP A 18 3.79 8.77 -1.07
C ASP A 18 2.55 8.70 -0.16
N LEU A 19 2.09 7.47 0.13
CA LEU A 19 0.93 7.24 0.98
C LEU A 19 1.20 7.53 2.47
N SER A 20 2.47 7.50 2.90
CA SER A 20 2.88 7.82 4.27
C SER A 20 2.59 9.28 4.64
N LYS A 21 2.97 10.22 3.78
CA LYS A 21 2.71 11.66 3.93
C LYS A 21 1.22 11.96 3.88
N GLN A 22 0.47 11.27 3.01
CA GLN A 22 -0.99 11.35 3.00
C GLN A 22 -1.60 10.92 4.35
N ALA A 23 -1.14 9.81 4.92
CA ALA A 23 -1.61 9.34 6.23
C ALA A 23 -1.30 10.35 7.34
N VAL A 24 -0.11 10.96 7.33
CA VAL A 24 0.29 11.98 8.31
C VAL A 24 -0.59 13.24 8.20
N ALA A 25 -0.90 13.69 6.98
CA ALA A 25 -1.82 14.81 6.76
C ALA A 25 -3.24 14.47 7.27
N TYR A 26 -3.73 13.26 6.97
CA TYR A 26 -5.04 12.80 7.45
C TYR A 26 -5.11 12.70 8.98
N ARG A 27 -4.01 12.27 9.61
CA ARG A 27 -3.85 12.28 11.06
C ARG A 27 -3.99 13.70 11.61
N GLN A 28 -3.25 14.67 11.06
CA GLN A 28 -3.32 16.06 11.51
C GLN A 28 -4.74 16.63 11.38
N MET A 29 -5.40 16.40 10.25
CA MET A 29 -6.80 16.79 10.07
C MET A 29 -7.72 16.14 11.11
N SER A 30 -7.56 14.84 11.38
CA SER A 30 -8.39 14.11 12.33
C SER A 30 -8.20 14.60 13.77
N LEU A 31 -6.96 14.91 14.15
CA LEU A 31 -6.64 15.48 15.47
C LEU A 31 -7.22 16.89 15.63
N LEU A 32 -7.15 17.73 14.60
CA LEU A 32 -7.78 19.07 14.59
C LEU A 32 -9.31 18.96 14.75
N LEU A 33 -9.91 17.95 14.14
CA LEU A 33 -11.35 17.64 14.26
C LEU A 33 -11.72 16.89 15.55
N ARG A 34 -10.77 16.70 16.48
CA ARG A 34 -10.96 15.98 17.75
C ARG A 34 -11.51 14.56 17.58
N ARG A 35 -11.20 13.89 16.47
CA ARG A 35 -11.50 12.47 16.32
C ARG A 35 -10.60 11.67 17.27
N PRO A 36 -11.11 10.61 17.91
CA PRO A 36 -10.32 9.80 18.84
C PRO A 36 -9.12 9.17 18.10
N PRO A 37 -7.88 9.38 18.58
CA PRO A 37 -6.70 8.75 18.00
C PRO A 37 -6.66 7.26 18.35
N GLY A 38 -6.18 6.44 17.41
CA GLY A 38 -5.88 5.03 17.59
C GLY A 38 -4.38 4.76 17.69
N ARG A 39 -3.93 3.65 17.09
CA ARG A 39 -2.52 3.24 17.07
C ARG A 39 -1.65 4.29 16.37
N GLU A 40 -0.49 4.60 16.96
CA GLU A 40 0.46 5.60 16.44
C GLU A 40 -0.16 7.00 16.19
N ALA A 41 -1.21 7.32 16.94
CA ALA A 41 -2.04 8.53 16.81
C ALA A 41 -2.80 8.67 15.48
N PHE A 42 -2.81 7.64 14.62
CA PHE A 42 -3.66 7.62 13.43
C PHE A 42 -5.12 7.32 13.79
N PRO A 43 -6.09 7.88 13.06
CA PRO A 43 -7.48 7.50 13.23
C PRO A 43 -7.69 6.05 12.73
N GLY A 44 -8.64 5.32 13.34
CA GLY A 44 -8.86 3.89 13.05
C GLY A 44 -9.34 3.58 11.63
N ASP A 45 -9.74 4.59 10.86
CA ASP A 45 -10.20 4.49 9.47
C ASP A 45 -9.09 4.70 8.42
N VAL A 46 -7.83 4.88 8.83
CA VAL A 46 -6.69 5.05 7.89
C VAL A 46 -6.52 3.84 6.95
N PHE A 47 -6.76 2.62 7.47
CA PHE A 47 -6.74 1.41 6.66
C PHE A 47 -7.83 1.44 5.58
N TYR A 48 -9.04 1.87 5.95
CA TYR A 48 -10.16 1.98 5.03
C TYR A 48 -9.94 3.06 3.95
N LEU A 49 -9.22 4.13 4.30
CA LEU A 49 -8.89 5.20 3.36
C LEU A 49 -7.98 4.70 2.24
N HIS A 50 -6.91 3.96 2.58
CA HIS A 50 -6.02 3.37 1.58
C HIS A 50 -6.67 2.21 0.83
N SER A 51 -7.48 1.38 1.52
CA SER A 51 -8.18 0.27 0.88
C SER A 51 -9.12 0.79 -0.21
N ARG A 52 -9.97 1.77 0.09
CA ARG A 52 -10.88 2.38 -0.88
C ARG A 52 -10.15 3.01 -2.06
N LEU A 53 -8.98 3.59 -1.84
CA LEU A 53 -8.16 4.18 -2.90
C LEU A 53 -7.62 3.11 -3.86
N LEU A 54 -7.03 2.05 -3.30
CA LEU A 54 -6.44 0.95 -4.08
C LEU A 54 -7.51 0.04 -4.69
N GLU A 55 -8.69 -0.09 -4.07
CA GLU A 55 -9.82 -0.86 -4.62
C GLU A 55 -10.33 -0.34 -5.96
N ARG A 56 -10.11 0.95 -6.25
CA ARG A 56 -10.49 1.54 -7.54
C ARG A 56 -9.56 1.10 -8.66
N ALA A 57 -8.33 0.70 -8.34
CA ALA A 57 -7.39 0.13 -9.28
C ALA A 57 -7.79 -1.33 -9.57
N ALA A 58 -8.44 -1.53 -10.71
CA ALA A 58 -8.93 -2.82 -11.15
C ALA A 58 -8.88 -2.92 -12.67
N LYS A 59 -8.75 -4.16 -13.17
CA LYS A 59 -8.96 -4.50 -14.57
C LYS A 59 -10.46 -4.75 -14.78
N ARG A 60 -11.08 -4.03 -15.71
CA ARG A 60 -12.48 -4.26 -16.11
C ARG A 60 -12.57 -5.52 -16.97
N SER A 61 -13.76 -6.13 -17.00
CA SER A 61 -14.04 -7.28 -17.86
C SER A 61 -14.13 -6.84 -19.32
N ASP A 62 -13.94 -7.78 -20.25
CA ASP A 62 -14.02 -7.51 -21.70
C ASP A 62 -15.41 -6.96 -22.11
N GLN A 63 -16.45 -7.29 -21.34
CA GLN A 63 -17.82 -6.79 -21.54
C GLN A 63 -18.00 -5.31 -21.14
N THR A 64 -17.09 -4.75 -20.34
CA THR A 64 -17.15 -3.38 -19.83
C THR A 64 -16.04 -2.50 -20.40
N GLY A 65 -15.49 -2.87 -21.56
CA GLY A 65 -14.52 -2.07 -22.30
C GLY A 65 -13.05 -2.47 -22.08
N ALA A 66 -12.76 -3.54 -21.33
CA ALA A 66 -11.40 -4.10 -21.12
C ALA A 66 -10.34 -3.12 -20.55
N GLY A 67 -10.75 -1.92 -20.13
CA GLY A 67 -9.83 -0.92 -19.58
C GLY A 67 -9.25 -1.36 -18.24
N SER A 68 -8.04 -0.89 -17.94
CA SER A 68 -7.37 -1.22 -16.68
C SER A 68 -6.86 0.02 -15.97
N LEU A 69 -6.95 -0.01 -14.65
CA LEU A 69 -6.30 0.97 -13.79
C LEU A 69 -5.31 0.24 -12.89
N THR A 70 -4.03 0.47 -13.11
CA THR A 70 -2.95 -0.06 -12.26
C THR A 70 -2.54 1.02 -11.26
N ALA A 71 -2.44 0.67 -9.98
CA ALA A 71 -1.93 1.57 -8.95
C ALA A 71 -0.62 1.04 -8.38
N LEU A 72 0.40 1.90 -8.31
CA LEU A 72 1.67 1.64 -7.66
C LEU A 72 1.82 2.57 -6.46
N PRO A 73 1.56 2.10 -5.22
CA PRO A 73 1.78 2.90 -4.03
C PRO A 73 3.26 2.92 -3.64
N VAL A 74 3.74 4.09 -3.22
CA VAL A 74 5.04 4.29 -2.57
C VAL A 74 4.80 4.59 -1.10
N ILE A 75 5.65 4.03 -0.23
CA ILE A 75 5.59 4.21 1.21
C ILE A 75 7.00 4.51 1.70
N GLU A 76 7.13 5.53 2.54
CA GLU A 76 8.37 5.87 3.23
C GLU A 76 8.39 5.16 4.59
N THR A 77 9.40 4.30 4.80
CA THR A 77 9.65 3.70 6.12
C THR A 77 10.55 4.62 6.93
N GLN A 78 10.24 4.79 8.21
CA GLN A 78 11.11 5.54 9.11
C GLN A 78 12.19 4.59 9.63
N ALA A 79 13.46 4.93 9.39
CA ALA A 79 14.62 4.10 9.79
C ALA A 79 14.56 2.64 9.30
N GLY A 80 13.88 2.37 8.17
CA GLY A 80 13.72 1.00 7.66
C GLY A 80 12.68 0.15 8.39
N ASP A 81 11.89 0.72 9.30
CA ASP A 81 10.85 -0.02 10.02
C ASP A 81 9.62 -0.30 9.14
N VAL A 82 9.60 -1.51 8.59
CA VAL A 82 8.52 -2.11 7.80
C VAL A 82 7.38 -2.68 8.66
N SER A 83 7.58 -2.78 9.98
CA SER A 83 6.58 -3.29 10.93
C SER A 83 5.67 -2.20 11.51
N ALA A 84 5.97 -0.93 11.20
CA ALA A 84 5.15 0.21 11.56
C ALA A 84 3.72 0.06 11.01
N TYR A 85 2.77 0.77 11.65
CA TYR A 85 1.34 0.61 11.37
C TYR A 85 0.98 0.91 9.91
N ILE A 86 1.53 1.97 9.32
CA ILE A 86 1.21 2.37 7.93
C ILE A 86 1.80 1.39 6.90
N PRO A 87 3.10 1.03 6.93
CA PRO A 87 3.65 0.00 6.04
C PRO A 87 2.89 -1.33 6.11
N THR A 88 2.62 -1.85 7.30
CA THR A 88 1.91 -3.12 7.50
C THR A 88 0.51 -3.10 6.89
N ASN A 89 -0.22 -1.98 7.04
CA ASN A 89 -1.56 -1.81 6.47
C ASN A 89 -1.54 -1.85 4.95
N VAL A 90 -0.60 -1.16 4.31
CA VAL A 90 -0.52 -1.11 2.83
C VAL A 90 -0.02 -2.45 2.27
N ILE A 91 0.95 -3.10 2.92
CA ILE A 91 1.38 -4.47 2.55
C ILE A 91 0.20 -5.43 2.59
N SER A 92 -0.61 -5.37 3.65
CA SER A 92 -1.80 -6.23 3.80
C SER A 92 -2.81 -6.03 2.67
N LEU A 93 -3.05 -4.78 2.25
CA LEU A 93 -3.93 -4.46 1.11
C LEU A 93 -3.38 -4.93 -0.24
N LEU A 94 -2.06 -4.84 -0.41
CA LEU A 94 -1.37 -5.27 -1.62
C LEU A 94 -1.37 -6.79 -1.77
N MET A 95 -1.18 -7.52 -0.66
CA MET A 95 -1.22 -8.98 -0.62
C MET A 95 -2.61 -9.53 -0.98
N ASP A 96 -3.68 -8.90 -0.50
CA ASP A 96 -5.06 -9.31 -0.80
C ASP A 96 -5.39 -9.16 -2.31
N LYS A 97 -4.85 -8.12 -2.96
CA LYS A 97 -5.20 -7.78 -4.35
C LYS A 97 -4.66 -8.70 -5.44
N SER A 98 -3.86 -9.72 -5.11
CA SER A 98 -3.48 -10.77 -6.07
C SER A 98 -2.89 -10.24 -7.41
N VAL A 99 -2.14 -9.14 -7.38
CA VAL A 99 -1.38 -8.59 -8.55
C VAL A 99 0.09 -9.06 -8.55
N TRP A 100 0.54 -9.75 -7.51
CA TRP A 100 1.96 -9.97 -7.19
C TRP A 100 2.64 -11.20 -7.78
N LYS A 101 1.99 -11.96 -8.68
CA LYS A 101 2.69 -13.02 -9.42
C LYS A 101 3.46 -12.41 -10.59
N GLN A 102 4.78 -12.32 -10.44
CA GLN A 102 5.78 -11.95 -11.46
C GLN A 102 5.89 -10.46 -11.81
N SER A 103 6.78 -9.75 -11.11
CA SER A 103 7.66 -8.77 -11.76
C SER A 103 8.89 -8.51 -10.92
N SER A 104 10.05 -8.75 -11.53
CA SER A 104 11.40 -8.63 -10.98
C SER A 104 11.85 -7.18 -10.69
N PHE A 105 10.90 -6.27 -10.43
CA PHE A 105 11.15 -4.83 -10.28
C PHE A 105 10.90 -4.31 -8.85
N ILE A 106 10.55 -5.19 -7.91
CA ILE A 106 10.32 -4.82 -6.49
C ILE A 106 11.44 -5.39 -5.60
N ALA A 107 12.64 -5.51 -6.18
CA ALA A 107 13.80 -6.14 -5.54
C ALA A 107 14.52 -5.26 -4.51
N GLU A 108 14.22 -3.96 -4.40
CA GLU A 108 14.79 -3.11 -3.33
C GLU A 108 13.94 -3.09 -2.05
N LEU A 109 12.70 -3.60 -2.09
CA LEU A 109 11.79 -3.65 -0.94
C LEU A 109 11.75 -5.04 -0.25
N ASP A 110 12.34 -6.07 -0.87
CA ASP A 110 12.26 -7.49 -0.42
C ASP A 110 13.57 -8.05 0.18
N LEU A 111 14.71 -7.35 -0.02
CA LEU A 111 16.03 -7.83 0.41
C LEU A 111 16.32 -7.64 1.92
N LEU A 112 15.60 -6.76 2.61
CA LEU A 112 15.74 -6.56 4.07
C LEU A 112 14.80 -7.45 4.89
N LEU A 113 13.66 -7.86 4.32
CA LEU A 113 12.65 -8.61 5.08
C LEU A 113 12.85 -10.12 5.03
N THR A 114 13.40 -10.68 3.94
CA THR A 114 13.56 -12.13 3.82
C THR A 114 14.78 -12.66 4.58
N SER A 115 15.84 -11.86 4.73
CA SER A 115 17.03 -12.24 5.49
C SER A 115 16.77 -12.29 7.00
N ASP A 116 16.03 -11.31 7.54
CA ASP A 116 15.79 -11.20 8.98
C ASP A 116 14.67 -12.14 9.47
N TYR A 117 13.64 -12.41 8.66
CA TYR A 117 12.59 -13.36 9.06
C TYR A 117 13.08 -14.82 9.10
N LEU A 118 13.98 -15.24 8.22
CA LEU A 118 14.57 -16.59 8.24
C LEU A 118 15.62 -16.76 9.35
N SER A 119 16.34 -15.69 9.71
CA SER A 119 17.29 -15.67 10.82
C SER A 119 16.59 -15.84 12.17
N VAL A 120 15.48 -15.13 12.40
CA VAL A 120 14.76 -15.17 13.68
C VAL A 120 13.90 -16.43 13.84
N ALA A 121 13.38 -17.00 12.74
CA ALA A 121 12.56 -18.21 12.79
C ALA A 121 13.37 -19.53 12.92
N SER A 122 14.68 -19.52 12.66
CA SER A 122 15.52 -20.74 12.64
C SER A 122 16.41 -20.97 13.87
N GLY A 123 16.47 -20.02 14.82
CA GLY A 123 17.12 -20.24 16.12
C GLY A 123 18.60 -20.65 16.06
N LEU A 124 19.32 -20.33 14.99
CA LEU A 124 20.74 -20.66 14.86
C LEU A 124 21.61 -19.43 15.21
N PRO A 125 22.65 -19.60 16.05
CA PRO A 125 23.51 -18.51 16.46
C PRO A 125 24.42 -18.08 15.30
N LEU A 126 24.47 -16.77 15.03
CA LEU A 126 25.41 -16.17 14.09
C LEU A 126 26.83 -16.29 14.65
N SER A 127 27.70 -16.99 13.92
CA SER A 127 29.15 -17.07 14.13
C SER A 127 29.89 -15.85 13.59
#